data_AF-A0A432HYY8-F1
#
_entry.id   AF-A0A432HYY8-F1
#
_cell.length_a   1.000
_cell.length_b   1.000
_cell.length_c   1.000
_cell.angle_alpha   90.00
_cell.angle_beta   90.00
_cell.angle_gamma   90.00
#
_symmetry.space_group_name_H-M   'P 1'
#
loop_
_entity.id
_entity.type
_entity.pdbx_description
1 polymer ?
#
loop_
_entity_poly.entity_id
_entity_poly.type
_entity_poly.pdbx_seq_one_letter_code
_entity_poly.pdbx_strand_id
1 'polypeptide(L)'
;PEAEAELVEGWWTEYGGLRWGLLFMAEYLRAYAACLLFAIFFLGGWEPFGGNLVAQYTAFIPGIAWLLIKSWLMFAVFVWVRASLHRVRTDQILEFGWRWLLPLSLVNLGIAVWLRLGVWQGDTWSPLVIGLITTIAIALFVLLAIDEDPTALEGRERPYSVHVKAGPAGPGTHKK
;
A
#
# COMPACT_ATOMS: atom_id res chain seq x y z
N PRO A 1 7.84 -15.16 -6.70
CA PRO A 1 8.25 -15.59 -8.06
C PRO A 1 9.22 -14.56 -8.66
N GLU A 2 10.51 -14.79 -8.46
CA GLU A 2 11.48 -13.72 -8.24
C GLU A 2 12.39 -13.43 -9.45
N ALA A 3 12.32 -14.23 -10.51
CA ALA A 3 13.05 -13.97 -11.77
C ALA A 3 12.56 -14.80 -12.96
N GLU A 4 11.26 -15.05 -13.10
CA GLU A 4 10.73 -15.79 -14.27
C GLU A 4 10.61 -14.84 -15.49
N ALA A 5 10.17 -13.60 -15.31
CA ALA A 5 10.08 -12.61 -16.41
C ALA A 5 11.43 -12.26 -17.08
N GLU A 6 12.56 -12.55 -16.45
CA GLU A 6 13.90 -12.29 -16.98
C GLU A 6 14.53 -13.54 -17.65
N LEU A 7 13.93 -14.73 -17.47
CA LEU A 7 14.38 -16.03 -17.98
C LEU A 7 13.27 -16.83 -18.70
N VAL A 8 12.29 -16.15 -19.33
CA VAL A 8 11.00 -16.68 -19.89
C VAL A 8 9.90 -16.59 -18.83
N GLU A 9 8.86 -15.77 -19.08
CA GLU A 9 7.78 -15.25 -18.20
C GLU A 9 7.00 -16.24 -17.28
N GLY A 10 7.61 -17.31 -16.82
CA GLY A 10 7.06 -18.30 -15.91
C GLY A 10 5.92 -19.06 -16.57
N TRP A 11 4.84 -19.24 -15.82
CA TRP A 11 3.64 -19.90 -16.34
C TRP A 11 3.04 -19.19 -17.56
N TRP A 12 3.29 -17.89 -17.77
CA TRP A 12 2.71 -17.12 -18.88
C TRP A 12 3.06 -17.64 -20.26
N THR A 13 4.26 -18.21 -20.43
CA THR A 13 4.75 -18.62 -21.75
C THR A 13 4.16 -19.93 -22.24
N GLU A 14 3.52 -20.70 -21.35
CA GLU A 14 2.87 -21.97 -21.70
C GLU A 14 1.48 -21.76 -22.32
N TYR A 15 0.89 -20.57 -22.15
CA TYR A 15 -0.48 -20.28 -22.58
C TYR A 15 -0.47 -19.21 -23.70
N GLY A 16 -0.98 -19.58 -24.88
CA GLY A 16 -1.15 -18.67 -26.02
C GLY A 16 -2.61 -18.37 -26.38
N GLY A 17 -2.81 -17.36 -27.22
CA GLY A 17 -4.10 -17.04 -27.84
C GLY A 17 -5.21 -16.70 -26.82
N LEU A 18 -6.36 -17.38 -26.91
CA LEU A 18 -7.50 -17.11 -26.04
C LEU A 18 -7.22 -17.43 -24.56
N ARG A 19 -6.43 -18.48 -24.28
CA ARG A 19 -6.10 -18.88 -22.90
C ARG A 19 -5.29 -17.80 -22.18
N TRP A 20 -4.34 -17.19 -22.90
CA TRP A 20 -3.59 -16.03 -22.44
C TRP A 20 -4.52 -14.85 -22.12
N GLY A 21 -5.47 -14.54 -23.00
CA GLY A 21 -6.43 -13.46 -22.80
C GLY A 21 -7.34 -13.67 -21.58
N LEU A 22 -7.79 -14.89 -21.34
CA LEU A 22 -8.61 -15.24 -20.16
C LEU A 22 -7.81 -15.12 -18.85
N LEU A 23 -6.53 -15.52 -18.84
CA LEU A 23 -5.66 -15.38 -17.69
C LEU A 23 -5.38 -13.91 -17.37
N PHE A 24 -5.15 -13.07 -18.39
CA PHE A 24 -5.00 -11.62 -18.20
C PHE A 24 -6.27 -10.99 -17.66
N MET A 25 -7.42 -11.32 -18.25
CA MET A 25 -8.71 -10.82 -17.79
C MET A 25 -8.98 -11.22 -16.34
N ALA A 26 -8.68 -12.46 -15.95
CA ALA A 26 -8.86 -12.94 -14.59
C ALA A 26 -8.01 -12.16 -13.58
N GLU A 27 -6.76 -11.83 -13.92
CA GLU A 27 -5.88 -11.05 -13.05
C GLU A 27 -6.37 -9.62 -12.85
N TYR A 28 -6.83 -8.96 -13.93
CA TYR A 28 -7.45 -7.63 -13.82
C TYR A 28 -8.79 -7.67 -13.08
N LEU A 29 -9.59 -8.73 -13.27
CA LEU A 29 -10.85 -8.92 -12.55
C LEU A 29 -10.59 -9.12 -11.05
N ARG A 30 -9.55 -9.87 -10.67
CA ARG A 30 -9.11 -10.04 -9.28
C ARG A 30 -8.72 -8.71 -8.65
N ALA A 31 -7.94 -7.89 -9.34
CA ALA A 31 -7.57 -6.56 -8.88
C ALA A 31 -8.80 -5.63 -8.74
N TYR A 32 -9.73 -5.68 -9.70
CA TYR A 32 -10.97 -4.91 -9.65
C TYR A 32 -11.90 -5.37 -8.52
N ALA A 33 -11.99 -6.68 -8.26
CA ALA A 33 -12.75 -7.23 -7.14
C ALA A 33 -12.20 -6.75 -5.78
N ALA A 34 -10.86 -6.64 -5.64
CA ALA A 34 -10.25 -6.04 -4.46
C ALA A 34 -10.64 -4.55 -4.30
N CYS A 35 -10.70 -3.80 -5.40
CA CYS A 35 -11.17 -2.41 -5.40
C CYS A 35 -12.65 -2.29 -5.00
N LEU A 36 -13.50 -3.23 -5.43
CA LEU A 36 -14.90 -3.30 -5.01
C LEU A 36 -15.04 -3.55 -3.50
N LEU A 37 -14.30 -4.52 -2.95
CA LEU A 37 -14.29 -4.78 -1.52
C LEU A 37 -13.81 -3.57 -0.73
N PHE A 38 -12.77 -2.89 -1.21
CA PHE A 38 -12.27 -1.67 -0.59
C PHE A 38 -13.32 -0.55 -0.60
N ALA A 39 -14.03 -0.37 -1.72
CA ALA A 39 -15.11 0.61 -1.82
C ALA A 39 -16.26 0.32 -0.85
N ILE A 40 -16.58 -0.95 -0.61
CA ILE A 40 -17.62 -1.35 0.33
C ILE A 40 -17.18 -1.09 1.78
N PHE A 41 -16.00 -1.56 2.17
CA PHE A 41 -15.56 -1.49 3.56
C PHE A 41 -15.15 -0.09 4.01
N PHE A 42 -14.53 0.70 3.13
CA PHE A 42 -13.92 1.97 3.53
C PHE A 42 -14.60 3.21 2.93
N LEU A 43 -15.21 3.12 1.75
CA LEU A 43 -15.84 4.27 1.09
C LEU A 43 -17.36 4.33 1.26
N GLY A 44 -17.96 3.53 2.14
CA GLY A 44 -19.41 3.56 2.38
C GLY A 44 -20.26 2.90 1.29
N GLY A 45 -19.65 2.08 0.42
CA GLY A 45 -20.33 1.22 -0.54
C GLY A 45 -21.32 1.96 -1.44
N TRP A 46 -22.60 1.77 -1.16
CA TRP A 46 -23.77 2.19 -1.96
C TRP A 46 -24.19 3.64 -1.71
N GLU A 47 -23.66 4.27 -0.67
CA GLU A 47 -23.97 5.65 -0.31
C GLU A 47 -23.27 6.63 -1.29
N PRO A 48 -23.89 7.76 -1.68
CA PRO A 48 -23.20 8.79 -2.47
C PRO A 48 -22.00 9.40 -1.73
N PHE A 49 -21.04 9.95 -2.47
CA PHE A 49 -19.92 10.69 -1.89
C PHE A 49 -20.44 11.92 -1.10
N GLY A 50 -20.06 12.04 0.18
CA GLY A 50 -20.55 13.12 1.06
C GLY A 50 -21.83 12.78 1.83
N GLY A 51 -22.32 11.54 1.71
CA GLY A 51 -23.44 11.02 2.47
C GLY A 51 -24.77 11.71 2.23
N ASN A 52 -25.58 11.85 3.29
CA ASN A 52 -26.94 12.41 3.23
C ASN A 52 -27.04 13.82 2.62
N LEU A 53 -25.96 14.61 2.65
CA LEU A 53 -25.92 15.97 2.10
C LEU A 53 -26.02 15.98 0.57
N VAL A 54 -25.37 15.00 -0.07
CA VAL A 54 -25.36 14.88 -1.54
C VAL A 54 -26.50 13.97 -2.02
N ALA A 55 -26.95 13.04 -1.17
CA ALA A 55 -28.03 12.12 -1.45
C ALA A 55 -29.34 12.79 -1.89
N GLN A 56 -29.64 14.00 -1.39
CA GLN A 56 -30.83 14.75 -1.78
C GLN A 56 -30.81 15.18 -3.26
N TYR A 57 -29.63 15.47 -3.81
CA TYR A 57 -29.46 15.91 -5.20
C TYR A 57 -29.22 14.74 -6.16
N THR A 58 -28.79 13.58 -5.65
CA THR A 58 -28.41 12.41 -6.46
C THR A 58 -29.35 11.22 -6.29
N ALA A 59 -30.55 11.42 -5.74
CA ALA A 59 -31.54 10.36 -5.48
C ALA A 59 -31.97 9.58 -6.74
N PHE A 60 -31.80 10.16 -7.93
CA PHE A 60 -32.09 9.50 -9.20
C PHE A 60 -31.05 8.43 -9.60
N ILE A 61 -29.83 8.49 -9.05
CA ILE A 61 -28.75 7.56 -9.39
C ILE A 61 -28.86 6.32 -8.49
N PRO A 62 -28.97 5.10 -9.04
CA PRO A 62 -29.05 3.90 -8.24
C PRO A 62 -27.75 3.68 -7.45
N GLY A 63 -27.86 3.20 -6.20
CA GLY A 63 -26.69 2.98 -5.32
C GLY A 63 -25.61 2.07 -5.91
N ILE A 64 -26.00 1.15 -6.80
CA ILE A 64 -25.06 0.30 -7.55
C ILE A 64 -24.12 1.11 -8.45
N ALA A 65 -24.59 2.21 -9.05
CA ALA A 65 -23.78 3.06 -9.91
C ALA A 65 -22.72 3.80 -9.08
N TRP A 66 -23.06 4.22 -7.86
CA TRP A 66 -22.10 4.82 -6.93
C TRP A 66 -20.99 3.85 -6.53
N LEU A 67 -21.35 2.60 -6.24
CA LEU A 67 -20.38 1.56 -5.95
C LEU A 67 -19.42 1.35 -7.13
N LEU A 68 -19.95 1.25 -8.36
CA LEU A 68 -19.14 1.05 -9.57
C LEU A 68 -18.24 2.25 -9.88
N ILE A 69 -18.73 3.48 -9.68
CA ILE A 69 -17.92 4.70 -9.85
C ILE A 69 -16.78 4.73 -8.83
N LYS A 70 -17.07 4.42 -7.55
CA LYS A 70 -16.06 4.36 -6.49
C LYS A 70 -14.99 3.31 -6.76
N SER A 71 -15.40 2.10 -7.15
CA SER A 71 -14.45 1.03 -7.48
C SER A 71 -13.64 1.36 -8.73
N TRP A 72 -14.22 2.02 -9.72
CA TRP A 72 -13.49 2.47 -10.91
C TRP A 72 -12.46 3.56 -10.58
N LEU A 73 -12.82 4.53 -9.74
CA LEU A 73 -11.87 5.53 -9.25
C LEU A 73 -10.74 4.88 -8.44
N MET A 74 -11.05 3.93 -7.58
CA MET A 74 -10.03 3.18 -6.82
C MET A 74 -9.12 2.36 -7.75
N PHE A 75 -9.69 1.73 -8.77
CA PHE A 75 -8.91 1.02 -9.78
C PHE A 75 -7.99 1.96 -10.56
N ALA A 76 -8.45 3.17 -10.91
CA ALA A 76 -7.61 4.18 -11.54
C ALA A 76 -6.43 4.61 -10.64
N VAL A 77 -6.66 4.75 -9.33
CA VAL A 77 -5.58 5.00 -8.35
C VAL A 77 -4.59 3.83 -8.33
N PHE A 78 -5.07 2.58 -8.33
CA PHE A 78 -4.20 1.41 -8.36
C PHE A 78 -3.32 1.36 -9.62
N VAL A 79 -3.88 1.69 -10.78
CA VAL A 79 -3.14 1.80 -12.04
C VAL A 79 -2.12 2.95 -11.97
N TRP A 80 -2.49 4.08 -11.38
CA TRP A 80 -1.57 5.21 -11.21
C TRP A 80 -0.39 4.89 -10.28
N VAL A 81 -0.65 4.22 -9.16
CA VAL A 81 0.38 3.76 -8.22
C VAL A 81 1.32 2.76 -8.92
N ARG A 82 0.77 1.81 -9.68
CA ARG A 82 1.56 0.86 -10.48
C ARG A 82 2.47 1.57 -11.48
N ALA A 83 2.02 2.66 -12.08
CA ALA A 83 2.81 3.44 -13.03
C ALA A 83 3.88 4.31 -12.34
N SER A 84 3.67 4.70 -11.08
CA SER A 84 4.52 5.66 -10.36
C SER A 84 5.60 4.99 -9.51
N LEU A 85 5.37 3.78 -8.99
CA LEU A 85 6.31 3.11 -8.10
C LEU A 85 7.44 2.42 -8.85
N HIS A 86 8.66 2.55 -8.33
CA HIS A 86 9.81 1.77 -8.77
C HIS A 86 9.64 0.30 -8.38
N ARG A 87 10.06 -0.63 -9.23
CA ARG A 87 9.93 -2.08 -9.00
C ARG A 87 10.62 -2.48 -7.69
N VAL A 88 9.87 -3.01 -6.74
CA VAL A 88 10.37 -3.49 -5.43
C VAL A 88 10.67 -4.99 -5.50
N ARG A 89 11.72 -5.44 -4.82
CA ARG A 89 12.09 -6.87 -4.73
C ARG A 89 11.06 -7.64 -3.89
N THR A 90 10.79 -8.90 -4.27
CA THR A 90 9.80 -9.75 -3.59
C THR A 90 10.13 -9.97 -2.11
N ASP A 91 11.40 -10.17 -1.76
CA ASP A 91 11.86 -10.26 -0.38
C ASP A 91 11.44 -9.05 0.48
N GLN A 92 11.58 -7.83 -0.06
CA GLN A 92 11.24 -6.59 0.65
C GLN A 92 9.72 -6.44 0.83
N ILE A 93 8.94 -6.91 -0.15
CA ILE A 93 7.47 -6.91 -0.04
C ILE A 93 7.02 -7.90 1.04
N LEU A 94 7.64 -9.07 1.10
CA LEU A 94 7.33 -10.08 2.11
C LEU A 94 7.70 -9.59 3.51
N GLU A 95 8.90 -9.01 3.66
CA GLU A 95 9.36 -8.42 4.92
C GLU A 95 8.42 -7.30 5.38
N PHE A 96 8.02 -6.39 4.49
CA PHE A 96 7.05 -5.34 4.80
C PHE A 96 5.69 -5.91 5.26
N GLY A 97 5.22 -6.97 4.59
CA GLY A 97 3.99 -7.66 4.96
C GLY A 97 4.02 -8.27 6.37
N TRP A 98 5.08 -9.03 6.68
CA TRP A 98 5.17 -9.76 7.94
C TRP A 98 5.63 -8.90 9.11
N ARG A 99 6.61 -8.01 8.89
CA ARG A 99 7.24 -7.23 9.96
C ARG A 99 6.42 -6.00 10.33
N TRP A 100 5.72 -5.40 9.36
CA TRP A 100 5.02 -4.12 9.58
C TRP A 100 3.51 -4.23 9.46
N LEU A 101 2.98 -4.76 8.35
CA LEU A 101 1.54 -4.76 8.11
C LEU A 101 0.76 -5.65 9.08
N LEU A 102 1.27 -6.85 9.40
CA LEU A 102 0.61 -7.76 10.34
C LEU A 102 0.50 -7.16 11.76
N PRO A 103 1.58 -6.72 12.43
CA PRO A 103 1.49 -6.12 13.75
C PRO A 103 0.60 -4.87 13.76
N LEU A 104 0.72 -4.02 12.74
CA LEU A 104 -0.06 -2.79 12.65
C LEU A 104 -1.56 -3.09 12.52
N SER A 105 -1.95 -4.10 11.75
CA SER A 105 -3.35 -4.50 11.62
C SER A 105 -3.96 -4.94 12.96
N LEU A 106 -3.17 -5.64 13.80
CA LEU A 106 -3.58 -6.08 15.13
C LEU A 106 -3.74 -4.91 16.10
N VAL A 107 -2.81 -3.96 16.08
CA VAL A 107 -2.91 -2.73 16.89
C VAL A 107 -4.13 -1.92 16.47
N ASN A 108 -4.36 -1.74 15.17
CA ASN A 108 -5.52 -1.01 14.67
C ASN A 108 -6.84 -1.68 15.08
N LEU A 109 -6.91 -3.01 15.03
CA LEU A 109 -8.06 -3.77 15.51
C LEU A 109 -8.29 -3.56 17.01
N GLY A 110 -7.22 -3.61 17.82
CA GLY A 110 -7.30 -3.36 19.26
C GLY A 110 -7.81 -1.96 19.59
N ILE A 111 -7.30 -0.93 18.89
CA ILE A 111 -7.77 0.45 19.03
C ILE A 111 -9.24 0.57 18.63
N ALA A 112 -9.65 -0.03 17.50
CA ALA A 112 -11.03 0.01 17.03
C ALA A 112 -12.00 -0.62 18.04
N VAL A 113 -11.63 -1.77 18.64
CA VAL A 113 -12.42 -2.42 19.70
C VAL A 113 -12.50 -1.55 20.95
N TRP A 114 -11.38 -0.95 21.36
CA TRP A 114 -11.35 -0.07 22.54
C TRP A 114 -12.22 1.18 22.34
N LEU A 115 -12.15 1.84 21.17
CA LEU A 115 -13.00 2.97 20.84
C LEU A 115 -14.49 2.59 20.84
N ARG A 116 -14.81 1.39 20.33
CA ARG A 116 -16.19 0.89 20.29
C ARG A 116 -16.76 0.58 21.68
N LEU A 117 -15.95 0.07 22.61
CA LEU A 117 -16.42 -0.32 23.94
C LEU A 117 -16.32 0.80 24.98
N GLY A 118 -15.27 1.63 24.91
CA GLY A 118 -14.97 2.63 25.93
C GLY A 118 -15.54 4.02 25.65
N VAL A 119 -15.72 4.38 24.37
CA VAL A 119 -16.02 5.78 23.98
C VAL A 119 -17.39 5.90 23.31
N TRP A 120 -17.85 4.88 22.57
CA TRP A 120 -19.13 4.95 21.85
C TRP A 120 -20.33 4.86 22.81
N GLN A 121 -21.09 5.95 22.98
CA GLN A 121 -22.28 6.01 23.83
C GLN A 121 -23.62 5.80 23.10
N GLY A 122 -23.61 5.52 21.79
CA GLY A 122 -24.83 5.28 21.00
C GLY A 122 -25.09 6.34 19.94
N ASP A 123 -24.54 7.54 20.12
CA ASP A 123 -24.71 8.66 19.17
C ASP A 123 -23.73 8.61 18.00
N THR A 124 -24.13 9.23 16.87
CA THR A 124 -23.28 9.42 15.71
C THR A 124 -22.09 10.30 16.06
N TRP A 125 -20.90 9.82 15.71
CA TRP A 125 -19.68 10.56 15.98
C TRP A 125 -19.65 11.81 15.12
N SER A 126 -19.28 12.93 15.73
CA SER A 126 -19.07 14.17 14.98
C SER A 126 -18.06 13.93 13.85
N PRO A 127 -18.30 14.43 12.63
CA PRO A 127 -17.39 14.27 11.50
C PRO A 127 -15.95 14.71 11.82
N LEU A 128 -15.78 15.66 12.73
CA LEU A 128 -14.46 16.11 13.21
C LEU A 128 -13.72 15.02 13.99
N VAL A 129 -14.42 14.25 14.83
CA VAL A 129 -13.79 13.19 15.63
C VAL A 129 -13.38 12.03 14.71
N ILE A 130 -14.20 11.72 13.70
CA ILE A 130 -13.86 10.74 12.67
C ILE A 130 -12.62 11.20 11.89
N GLY A 131 -12.58 12.47 11.46
CA GLY A 131 -11.43 13.06 10.78
C GLY A 131 -10.16 13.09 11.64
N LEU A 132 -10.29 13.31 12.95
CA LEU A 132 -9.16 13.35 13.87
C LEU A 132 -8.59 11.94 14.11
N ILE A 133 -9.45 10.91 14.23
CA ILE A 133 -9.01 9.52 14.33
C ILE A 133 -8.28 9.08 13.06
N THR A 134 -8.84 9.36 11.88
CA THR A 134 -8.23 8.95 10.61
C THR A 134 -6.90 9.67 10.37
N THR A 135 -6.80 10.95 10.71
CA THR A 135 -5.52 11.69 10.60
C THR A 135 -4.48 11.21 11.59
N ILE A 136 -4.83 10.91 12.84
CA ILE A 136 -3.90 10.31 13.81
C ILE A 136 -3.46 8.92 13.35
N ALA A 137 -4.38 8.09 12.85
CA ALA A 137 -4.05 6.75 12.36
C ALA A 137 -3.10 6.81 11.15
N ILE A 138 -3.35 7.73 10.22
CA ILE A 138 -2.46 7.99 9.07
C ILE A 138 -1.12 8.54 9.53
N ALA A 139 -1.09 9.48 10.47
CA ALA A 139 0.15 10.05 11.00
C ALA A 139 0.99 8.99 11.72
N LEU A 140 0.37 8.13 12.53
CA LEU A 140 1.04 7.01 13.19
C LEU A 140 1.53 5.98 12.19
N PHE A 141 0.74 5.68 11.16
CA PHE A 141 1.17 4.83 10.05
C PHE A 141 2.39 5.41 9.34
N VAL A 142 2.36 6.71 9.02
CA VAL A 142 3.46 7.41 8.34
C VAL A 142 4.68 7.48 9.22
N LEU A 143 4.56 7.78 10.51
CA LEU A 143 5.68 7.80 11.44
C LEU A 143 6.33 6.43 11.55
N LEU A 144 5.55 5.36 11.69
CA LEU A 144 6.08 3.99 11.72
C LEU A 144 6.67 3.58 10.37
N ALA A 145 6.08 4.00 9.25
CA ALA A 145 6.60 3.71 7.92
C ALA A 145 7.87 4.50 7.57
N ILE A 146 8.05 5.69 8.16
CA ILE A 146 9.22 6.58 7.96
C ILE A 146 10.31 6.34 9.00
N ASP A 147 10.05 5.58 10.06
CA ASP A 147 11.07 5.16 11.04
C ASP A 147 12.08 4.20 10.36
N GLU A 148 12.94 4.79 9.52
CA GLU A 148 14.11 4.14 8.95
C GLU A 148 15.06 3.86 10.11
N ASP A 149 15.29 2.58 10.38
CA ASP A 149 16.30 2.10 11.32
C ASP A 149 17.60 2.92 11.14
N PRO A 150 18.06 3.67 12.15
CA PRO A 150 19.27 4.50 12.03
C PRO A 150 20.51 3.67 11.70
N THR A 151 20.50 2.36 12.01
CA THR A 151 21.53 1.40 11.63
C THR A 151 21.58 1.13 10.11
N ALA A 152 20.49 1.35 9.37
CA ALA A 152 20.48 1.28 7.90
C ALA A 152 21.11 2.53 7.26
N LEU A 153 21.13 3.66 7.98
CA LEU A 153 21.86 4.87 7.57
C LEU A 153 23.38 4.72 7.82
N GLU A 154 23.79 4.03 8.89
CA GLU A 154 25.20 3.71 9.17
C GLU A 154 25.80 2.72 8.15
N GLY A 155 24.99 1.82 7.58
CA GLY A 155 25.39 0.93 6.48
C GLY A 155 25.53 1.58 5.10
N ARG A 156 25.23 2.89 4.97
CA ARG A 156 25.46 3.66 3.73
C ARG A 156 26.90 4.19 3.59
N GLU A 157 27.83 3.79 4.45
CA GLU A 157 29.23 3.75 4.04
C GLU A 157 29.36 2.70 2.94
N ARG A 158 29.34 3.17 1.69
CA ARG A 158 29.40 2.33 0.49
C ARG A 158 30.51 1.27 0.63
N PRO A 159 30.22 -0.04 0.48
CA PRO A 159 31.23 -1.11 0.56
C PRO A 159 32.36 -0.99 -0.48
N TYR A 160 32.18 -0.15 -1.50
CA TYR A 160 33.15 0.09 -2.58
C TYR A 160 33.69 1.53 -2.62
N SER A 161 33.64 2.28 -1.51
CA SER A 161 34.50 3.47 -1.41
C SER A 161 35.95 3.04 -1.19
N VAL A 162 36.62 2.67 -2.28
CA VAL A 162 38.08 2.52 -2.32
C VAL A 162 38.71 3.92 -2.35
N HIS A 163 38.44 4.70 -1.31
CA HIS A 163 39.40 5.73 -0.93
C HIS A 163 40.53 4.98 -0.23
N VAL A 164 41.55 4.61 -1.02
CA VAL A 164 42.88 4.48 -0.44
C VAL A 164 43.09 5.78 0.34
N LYS A 165 43.41 5.68 1.64
CA LYS A 165 43.99 6.81 2.37
C LYS A 165 45.33 7.11 1.71
N ALA A 166 45.29 7.79 0.57
CA ALA A 166 46.44 8.25 -0.17
C ALA A 166 47.00 9.43 0.61
N GLY A 167 47.72 9.13 1.68
CA GLY A 167 48.82 10.00 2.08
C GLY A 167 49.85 10.00 0.94
N PRO A 168 50.56 11.11 0.69
CA PRO A 168 51.60 11.14 -0.33
C PRO A 168 52.58 10.00 -0.10
N ALA A 169 52.75 9.11 -1.08
CA ALA A 169 53.71 8.02 -0.99
C ALA A 169 55.13 8.62 -0.94
N GLY A 170 55.72 8.66 0.25
CA GLY A 170 57.11 9.01 0.48
C GLY A 170 57.99 7.76 0.48
N PRO A 171 59.28 7.87 0.08
CA PRO A 171 60.18 6.72 0.07
C PRO A 171 60.42 6.24 1.51
N GLY A 172 59.97 5.02 1.83
CA GLY A 172 60.18 4.38 3.14
C GLY A 172 58.97 3.74 3.82
N THR A 173 57.77 3.78 3.22
CA THR A 173 56.53 3.27 3.85
C THR A 173 56.27 1.77 3.68
N HIS A 174 57.28 0.98 3.33
CA HIS A 174 57.20 -0.48 3.48
C HIS A 174 57.85 -0.86 4.82
N LYS A 175 57.04 -0.97 5.88
CA LYS A 175 57.41 -1.78 7.05
C LYS A 175 56.69 -3.13 6.96
N LYS A 176 57.47 -4.17 7.29
CA LYS A 176 57.17 -5.61 7.24
C LYS A 176 55.81 -5.99 7.79
#